data_AF-A0A1Y4CJ40-F1
#
_entry.id   AF-A0A1Y4CJ40-F1
#
_cell.length_a   1.000
_cell.length_b   1.000
_cell.length_c   1.000
_cell.angle_alpha   90.00
_cell.angle_beta   90.00
_cell.angle_gamma   90.00
#
_symmetry.space_group_name_H-M   'P 1'
#
loop_
_entity.id
_entity.type
_entity.pdbx_description
1 polymer ?
#
loop_
_entity_poly.entity_id
_entity_poly.type
_entity_poly.pdbx_seq_one_letter_code
_entity_poly.pdbx_strand_id
1 'polypeptide(L)'
;MSSDEIIALTLEVLGMNASDMRCAYCGNLATEWDHLNAIVRDKRPTGYISEIHNLVPACGKCNQSKGNKPWRSWMFGPSPLSPASRGVGDIEERAERIADYERRFPPVRIDFEAVVDGGLWRAYWDAHRNLIEEMKRCEELATAVRAEISSQAEPLRDRWIDSGH
;
A
#
# COMPACT_ATOMS: atom_id res chain seq x y z
N MET A 1 12.67 -5.58 -27.47
CA MET A 1 11.90 -4.34 -27.34
C MET A 1 12.66 -3.42 -26.40
N SER A 2 12.82 -2.15 -26.76
CA SER A 2 13.41 -1.14 -25.88
C SER A 2 12.44 -0.78 -24.75
N SER A 3 12.95 -0.12 -23.70
CA SER A 3 12.10 0.38 -22.61
C SER A 3 11.03 1.36 -23.10
N ASP A 4 11.35 2.19 -24.10
CA ASP A 4 10.42 3.18 -24.67
C ASP A 4 9.28 2.50 -25.45
N GLU A 5 9.58 1.40 -26.17
CA GLU A 5 8.56 0.60 -26.85
C GLU A 5 7.60 -0.07 -25.86
N ILE A 6 8.11 -0.54 -24.72
CA ILE A 6 7.28 -1.15 -23.66
C ILE A 6 6.37 -0.09 -23.02
N ILE A 7 6.88 1.11 -22.77
CA ILE A 7 6.09 2.21 -22.19
C ILE A 7 4.98 2.64 -23.15
N ALA A 8 5.27 2.80 -24.43
CA ALA A 8 4.28 3.19 -25.43
C ALA A 8 3.16 2.14 -25.54
N LEU A 9 3.52 0.85 -25.63
CA LEU A 9 2.54 -0.23 -25.71
C LEU A 9 1.71 -0.37 -24.43
N THR A 10 2.33 -0.14 -23.27
CA THR A 10 1.64 -0.12 -21.97
C THR A 10 0.56 0.96 -21.95
N LEU A 11 0.91 2.18 -22.35
CA LEU A 11 -0.03 3.30 -22.38
C LEU A 11 -1.17 3.04 -23.37
N GLU A 12 -0.88 2.46 -24.54
CA GLU A 12 -1.89 2.09 -25.53
C GLU A 12 -2.91 1.09 -24.98
N VAL A 13 -2.45 0.00 -24.35
CA VAL A 13 -3.35 -1.03 -23.77
C VAL A 13 -4.21 -0.45 -22.65
N LEU A 14 -3.67 0.48 -21.88
CA LEU A 14 -4.41 1.20 -20.85
C LEU A 14 -5.34 2.29 -21.41
N GLY A 15 -5.36 2.52 -22.73
CA GLY A 15 -6.17 3.55 -23.38
C GLY A 15 -5.72 4.98 -23.03
N MET A 16 -4.43 5.17 -22.77
CA MET A 16 -3.86 6.42 -22.26
C MET A 16 -3.04 7.16 -23.31
N ASN A 17 -3.06 8.49 -23.21
CA ASN A 17 -2.16 9.36 -23.96
C ASN A 17 -0.94 9.70 -23.11
N ALA A 18 0.28 9.55 -23.64
CA ALA A 18 1.51 9.88 -22.94
C ALA A 18 1.61 11.36 -22.50
N SER A 19 0.98 12.29 -23.24
CA SER A 19 0.92 13.70 -22.87
C SER A 19 -0.18 14.03 -21.86
N ASP A 20 -1.08 13.07 -21.55
CA ASP A 20 -2.19 13.24 -20.61
C ASP A 20 -2.43 11.95 -19.82
N MET A 21 -1.48 11.58 -18.96
CA MET A 21 -1.58 10.38 -18.14
C MET A 21 -2.71 10.51 -17.12
N ARG A 22 -3.74 9.68 -17.28
CA ARG A 22 -4.89 9.59 -16.38
C ARG A 22 -4.80 8.36 -15.49
N CYS A 23 -5.40 8.45 -14.32
CA CYS A 23 -5.58 7.36 -13.38
C CYS A 23 -6.33 6.22 -14.07
N ALA A 24 -5.73 5.04 -14.12
CA ALA A 24 -6.34 3.83 -14.70
C ALA A 24 -7.71 3.53 -14.07
N TYR A 25 -7.87 3.84 -12.78
CA TYR A 25 -9.07 3.53 -12.01
C TYR A 25 -10.23 4.51 -12.17
N CYS A 26 -9.97 5.82 -12.21
CA CYS A 26 -11.04 6.83 -12.17
C CYS A 26 -10.92 7.97 -13.20
N GLY A 27 -9.91 7.95 -14.06
CA GLY A 27 -9.77 8.96 -15.13
C GLY A 27 -9.25 10.33 -14.69
N ASN A 28 -9.14 10.62 -13.40
CA ASN A 28 -8.48 11.84 -12.91
C ASN A 28 -7.00 11.89 -13.33
N LEU A 29 -6.35 13.06 -13.26
CA LEU A 29 -4.90 13.17 -13.48
C LEU A 29 -4.12 12.16 -12.61
N ALA A 30 -3.22 11.40 -13.23
CA ALA A 30 -2.31 10.52 -12.51
C ALA A 30 -1.21 11.36 -11.84
N THR A 31 -0.89 11.02 -10.60
CA THR A 31 0.15 11.68 -9.79
C THR A 31 1.22 10.71 -9.33
N GLU A 32 1.00 9.41 -9.51
CA GLU A 32 1.87 8.34 -9.05
C GLU A 32 1.59 7.04 -9.84
N TRP A 33 2.34 6.00 -9.50
CA TRP A 33 2.17 4.65 -10.04
C TRP A 33 1.71 3.72 -8.92
N ASP A 34 0.60 3.02 -9.10
CA ASP A 34 0.07 2.05 -8.14
C ASP A 34 0.42 0.62 -8.58
N HIS A 35 0.74 -0.23 -7.58
CA HIS A 35 0.95 -1.66 -7.82
C HIS A 35 -0.38 -2.38 -7.95
N LEU A 36 -0.69 -2.94 -9.12
CA LEU A 36 -1.90 -3.76 -9.32
C LEU A 36 -1.96 -4.92 -8.32
N ASN A 37 -0.83 -5.60 -8.14
CA ASN A 37 -0.63 -6.67 -7.18
C ASN A 37 0.27 -6.19 -6.04
N ALA A 38 -0.28 -6.23 -4.82
CA ALA A 38 0.44 -5.78 -3.63
C ALA A 38 1.75 -6.56 -3.43
N ILE A 39 2.86 -5.85 -3.24
CA ILE A 39 4.18 -6.44 -2.97
C ILE A 39 4.30 -6.98 -1.53
N VAL A 40 3.51 -6.42 -0.60
CA VAL A 40 3.43 -6.84 0.80
C VAL A 40 1.97 -7.01 1.20
N ARG A 41 1.67 -8.11 1.88
CA ARG A 41 0.38 -8.38 2.50
C ARG A 41 0.60 -9.10 3.83
N ASP A 42 -0.15 -8.72 4.86
CA ASP A 42 -0.03 -9.29 6.21
C ASP A 42 1.42 -9.31 6.74
N LYS A 43 2.16 -8.22 6.46
CA LYS A 43 3.58 -8.03 6.83
C LYS A 43 4.54 -9.06 6.21
N ARG A 44 4.11 -9.77 5.16
CA ARG A 44 4.92 -10.72 4.39
C ARG A 44 4.99 -10.30 2.92
N PRO A 45 6.10 -10.57 2.22
CA PRO A 45 6.17 -10.35 0.78
C PRO A 45 5.23 -11.34 0.07
N THR A 46 4.58 -10.89 -1.00
CA THR A 46 3.64 -11.73 -1.78
C THR A 46 4.31 -12.49 -2.92
N GLY A 47 5.56 -12.15 -3.21
CA GLY A 47 6.33 -12.59 -4.37
C GLY A 47 6.26 -11.64 -5.56
N TYR A 48 5.26 -10.75 -5.62
CA TYR A 48 5.23 -9.68 -6.61
C TYR A 48 6.28 -8.61 -6.29
N ILE A 49 6.90 -8.06 -7.34
CA ILE A 49 7.92 -7.03 -7.23
C ILE A 49 7.45 -5.69 -7.81
N SER A 50 8.24 -4.64 -7.53
CA SER A 50 8.11 -3.37 -8.23
C SER A 50 8.71 -3.50 -9.62
N GLU A 51 7.86 -3.56 -10.63
CA GLU A 51 8.23 -3.62 -12.05
C GLU A 51 7.14 -2.98 -12.89
N ILE A 52 7.45 -2.65 -14.14
CA ILE A 52 6.53 -1.97 -15.07
C ILE A 52 5.21 -2.75 -15.21
N HIS A 53 5.27 -4.06 -15.39
CA HIS A 53 4.10 -4.92 -15.60
C HIS A 53 3.15 -5.00 -14.39
N ASN A 54 3.63 -4.64 -13.19
CA ASN A 54 2.81 -4.58 -12.00
C ASN A 54 2.34 -3.15 -11.67
N LEU A 55 2.68 -2.16 -12.49
CA LEU A 55 2.37 -0.75 -12.24
C LEU A 55 1.36 -0.20 -13.23
N VAL A 56 0.45 0.63 -12.72
CA VAL A 56 -0.46 1.46 -13.53
C VAL A 56 -0.47 2.91 -13.04
N PRO A 57 -0.69 3.90 -13.92
CA PRO A 57 -0.86 5.28 -13.49
C PRO A 57 -2.09 5.41 -12.58
N ALA A 58 -1.92 6.10 -11.44
CA ALA A 58 -2.97 6.30 -10.46
C ALA A 58 -2.94 7.73 -9.90
N CYS A 59 -4.07 8.16 -9.34
CA CYS A 59 -4.12 9.38 -8.54
C CYS A 59 -4.00 9.04 -7.04
N GLY A 60 -3.52 10.02 -6.26
CA GLY A 60 -3.40 9.99 -4.79
C GLY A 60 -4.50 9.22 -4.07
N LYS A 61 -5.75 9.62 -4.36
CA LYS A 61 -6.95 9.08 -3.69
C LYS A 61 -7.17 7.61 -3.99
N CYS A 62 -6.95 7.18 -5.24
CA CYS A 62 -7.17 5.80 -5.64
C CYS A 62 -6.07 4.88 -5.10
N ASN A 63 -4.79 5.26 -5.25
CA ASN A 63 -3.66 4.49 -4.72
C ASN A 63 -3.81 4.25 -3.21
N GLN A 64 -4.03 5.32 -2.44
CA GLN A 64 -4.18 5.24 -0.99
C GLN A 64 -5.42 4.44 -0.57
N SER A 65 -6.56 4.64 -1.24
CA SER A 65 -7.79 3.91 -0.93
C SER A 65 -7.68 2.41 -1.21
N LYS A 66 -7.05 2.04 -2.33
CA LYS A 66 -6.80 0.65 -2.69
C LYS A 66 -5.86 0.02 -1.67
N GLY A 67 -4.68 0.62 -1.49
CA GLY A 67 -3.60 0.05 -0.69
C GLY A 67 -3.22 -1.35 -1.20
N ASN A 68 -3.17 -2.33 -0.30
CA ASN A 68 -2.80 -3.71 -0.61
C ASN A 68 -3.98 -4.61 -1.06
N LYS A 69 -5.18 -4.05 -1.24
CA LYS A 69 -6.37 -4.80 -1.65
C LYS A 69 -6.24 -5.23 -3.12
N PRO A 70 -6.79 -6.40 -3.51
CA PRO A 70 -6.94 -6.76 -4.91
C PRO A 70 -7.68 -5.67 -5.68
N TRP A 71 -7.07 -5.15 -6.75
CA TRP A 71 -7.56 -3.95 -7.43
C TRP A 71 -9.02 -4.09 -7.88
N ARG A 72 -9.41 -5.25 -8.44
CA ARG A 72 -10.78 -5.47 -8.95
C ARG A 72 -11.81 -5.47 -7.82
N SER A 73 -11.56 -6.25 -6.76
CA SER A 73 -12.46 -6.30 -5.60
C SER A 73 -12.58 -4.94 -4.91
N TRP A 74 -11.50 -4.16 -4.84
CA TRP A 74 -11.55 -2.80 -4.30
C TRP A 74 -12.29 -1.82 -5.22
N MET A 75 -12.03 -1.90 -6.53
CA MET A 75 -12.56 -0.98 -7.53
C MET A 75 -14.09 -0.98 -7.57
N PHE A 76 -14.69 -2.17 -7.48
CA PHE A 76 -16.13 -2.41 -7.40
C PHE A 76 -16.68 -2.51 -5.97
N GLY A 77 -15.83 -2.35 -4.96
CA GLY A 77 -16.19 -2.53 -3.56
C GLY A 77 -16.83 -1.28 -2.92
N PRO A 78 -17.25 -1.38 -1.65
CA PRO A 78 -17.95 -0.31 -0.95
C PRO A 78 -17.02 0.76 -0.32
N SER A 79 -15.72 0.76 -0.66
CA SER A 79 -14.80 1.74 -0.06
C SER A 79 -15.20 3.15 -0.52
N PRO A 80 -15.34 4.15 0.37
CA PRO A 80 -15.84 5.48 0.00
C PRO A 80 -15.07 6.17 -1.14
N LEU A 81 -13.80 5.84 -1.31
CA LEU A 81 -12.93 6.40 -2.34
C LEU A 81 -12.68 5.46 -3.52
N SER A 82 -13.33 4.29 -3.56
CA SER A 82 -13.35 3.41 -4.73
C SER A 82 -14.01 4.10 -5.92
N PRO A 83 -13.65 3.74 -7.17
CA PRO A 83 -14.34 4.21 -8.36
C PRO A 83 -15.85 3.96 -8.34
N ALA A 84 -16.31 2.78 -7.89
CA ALA A 84 -17.73 2.45 -7.84
C ALA A 84 -18.49 3.37 -6.87
N SER A 85 -17.98 3.54 -5.64
CA SER A 85 -18.62 4.41 -4.64
C SER A 85 -18.61 5.90 -5.04
N ARG A 86 -17.70 6.29 -5.93
CA ARG A 86 -17.61 7.66 -6.48
C ARG A 86 -18.41 7.87 -7.76
N GLY A 87 -19.09 6.85 -8.28
CA GLY A 87 -19.91 6.95 -9.49
C GLY A 87 -19.10 7.17 -10.76
N VAL A 88 -17.92 6.56 -10.88
CA VAL A 88 -17.14 6.57 -12.13
C VAL A 88 -17.92 5.80 -13.20
N GLY A 89 -18.35 6.49 -14.26
CA GLY A 89 -19.30 5.95 -15.24
C GLY A 89 -18.73 4.93 -16.24
N ASP A 90 -17.41 4.92 -16.46
CA ASP A 90 -16.69 4.03 -17.38
C ASP A 90 -15.88 2.95 -16.62
N ILE A 91 -16.32 2.59 -15.41
CA ILE A 91 -15.59 1.70 -14.51
C ILE A 91 -15.38 0.29 -15.11
N GLU A 92 -16.37 -0.27 -15.79
CA GLU A 92 -16.27 -1.58 -16.44
C GLU A 92 -15.21 -1.58 -17.55
N GLU A 93 -15.25 -0.60 -18.44
CA GLU A 93 -14.29 -0.44 -19.55
C GLU A 93 -12.85 -0.30 -19.02
N ARG A 94 -12.67 0.49 -17.95
CA ARG A 94 -11.37 0.63 -17.27
C ARG A 94 -10.89 -0.69 -16.68
N ALA A 95 -11.79 -1.42 -16.02
CA ALA A 95 -11.46 -2.72 -15.43
C ALA A 95 -11.10 -3.76 -16.51
N GLU A 96 -11.73 -3.70 -17.67
CA GLU A 96 -11.38 -4.55 -18.82
C GLU A 96 -9.99 -4.22 -19.38
N ARG A 97 -9.65 -2.93 -19.51
CA ARG A 97 -8.31 -2.50 -19.92
C ARG A 97 -7.22 -2.96 -18.94
N ILE A 98 -7.45 -2.82 -17.64
CA ILE A 98 -6.51 -3.30 -16.62
C ILE A 98 -6.37 -4.83 -16.70
N ALA A 99 -7.46 -5.57 -16.89
CA ALA A 99 -7.41 -7.02 -17.04
C ALA A 99 -6.71 -7.47 -18.34
N ASP A 100 -6.86 -6.72 -19.44
CA ASP A 100 -6.09 -6.94 -20.67
C ASP A 100 -4.61 -6.64 -20.48
N TYR A 101 -4.28 -5.57 -19.76
CA TYR A 101 -2.90 -5.22 -19.39
C TYR A 101 -2.23 -6.35 -18.61
N GLU A 102 -2.82 -6.83 -17.50
CA GLU A 102 -2.24 -7.95 -16.73
C GLU A 102 -2.12 -9.25 -17.54
N ARG A 103 -3.03 -9.47 -18.50
CA ARG A 103 -2.97 -10.66 -19.37
C ARG A 103 -1.84 -10.57 -20.40
N ARG A 104 -1.64 -9.40 -21.02
CA ARG A 104 -0.60 -9.17 -22.03
C ARG A 104 0.78 -9.03 -21.40
N PHE A 105 0.84 -8.44 -20.21
CA PHE A 105 2.06 -8.16 -19.45
C PHE A 105 1.93 -8.76 -18.05
N PRO A 106 2.00 -10.09 -17.91
CA PRO A 106 1.90 -10.72 -16.61
C PRO A 106 3.07 -10.28 -15.72
N PRO A 107 2.80 -9.82 -14.49
CA PRO A 107 3.86 -9.45 -13.56
C PRO A 107 4.63 -10.69 -13.10
N VAL A 108 5.92 -10.52 -12.88
CA VAL A 108 6.80 -11.51 -12.30
C VAL A 108 6.39 -11.76 -10.86
N ARG A 109 6.37 -13.05 -10.51
CA ARG A 109 6.17 -13.51 -9.14
C ARG A 109 7.29 -14.44 -8.74
N ILE A 110 8.07 -14.02 -7.76
CA ILE A 110 9.22 -14.75 -7.24
C ILE A 110 8.81 -15.47 -5.95
N ASP A 111 9.10 -16.76 -5.86
CA ASP A 111 9.08 -17.45 -4.57
C ASP A 111 10.37 -17.10 -3.81
N PHE A 112 10.31 -16.03 -3.00
CA PHE A 112 11.48 -15.55 -2.26
C PHE A 112 12.05 -16.61 -1.31
N GLU A 113 11.20 -17.45 -0.72
CA GLU A 113 11.66 -18.50 0.21
C GLU A 113 12.39 -19.62 -0.52
N ALA A 114 11.98 -19.93 -1.76
CA ALA A 114 12.69 -20.91 -2.59
C ALA A 114 14.00 -20.37 -3.18
N VAL A 115 14.12 -19.04 -3.36
CA VAL A 115 15.31 -18.40 -3.97
C VAL A 115 16.38 -18.05 -2.94
N VAL A 116 15.98 -17.64 -1.75
CA VAL A 116 16.91 -17.26 -0.67
C VAL A 116 17.36 -18.52 0.07
N ASP A 117 18.63 -18.54 0.52
CA ASP A 117 19.11 -19.61 1.40
C ASP A 117 18.18 -19.81 2.60
N GLY A 118 17.73 -21.05 2.83
CA GLY A 118 16.73 -21.34 3.86
C GLY A 118 17.23 -21.10 5.30
N GLY A 119 18.54 -21.13 5.54
CA GLY A 119 19.13 -20.70 6.82
C GLY A 119 18.99 -19.19 7.01
N LEU A 120 19.39 -18.41 6.01
CA LEU A 120 19.28 -16.96 6.00
C LEU A 120 17.81 -16.49 6.08
N TRP A 121 16.91 -17.11 5.32
CA TRP A 121 15.48 -16.78 5.34
C TRP A 121 14.87 -16.93 6.74
N ARG A 122 15.14 -18.07 7.40
CA ARG A 122 14.68 -18.31 8.78
C ARG A 122 15.29 -17.32 9.75
N ALA A 123 16.60 -17.10 9.69
CA ALA A 123 17.29 -16.15 10.56
C ALA A 123 16.72 -14.72 10.43
N TYR A 124 16.44 -14.27 9.20
CA TYR A 124 15.80 -12.98 8.96
C TYR A 124 14.42 -12.88 9.61
N TRP A 125 13.55 -13.87 9.39
CA TRP A 125 12.20 -13.83 9.94
C TRP A 125 12.15 -14.01 11.46
N ASP A 126 13.10 -14.76 12.03
CA ASP A 126 13.27 -14.85 13.48
C ASP A 126 13.72 -13.51 14.07
N ALA A 127 14.71 -12.85 13.47
CA ALA A 127 15.14 -11.52 13.89
C ALA A 127 14.00 -10.48 13.78
N HIS A 128 13.25 -10.49 12.67
CA HIS A 128 12.08 -9.63 12.47
C HIS A 128 11.00 -9.88 13.53
N ARG A 129 10.70 -11.14 13.86
CA ARG A 129 9.75 -11.49 14.92
C ARG A 129 10.22 -10.96 16.28
N ASN A 130 11.49 -11.16 16.62
CA ASN A 130 12.05 -10.68 17.89
C ASN A 130 11.98 -9.15 18.00
N LEU A 131 12.26 -8.42 16.91
CA LEU A 131 12.13 -6.96 16.88
C LEU A 131 10.68 -6.52 17.14
N ILE A 132 9.69 -7.18 16.53
CA ILE A 132 8.27 -6.86 16.77
C ILE A 132 7.89 -7.06 18.24
N GLU A 133 8.34 -8.15 18.86
CA GLU A 133 8.05 -8.40 20.29
C GLU A 133 8.71 -7.35 21.18
N GLU A 134 9.94 -6.92 20.88
CA GLU A 134 10.59 -5.85 21.64
C GLU A 134 9.87 -4.50 21.45
N MET A 135 9.39 -4.18 20.24
CA MET A 135 8.59 -2.98 20.01
C MET A 135 7.30 -2.98 20.84
N LYS A 136 6.60 -4.13 20.94
CA LYS A 136 5.40 -4.25 21.80
C LYS A 136 5.73 -4.02 23.26
N ARG A 137 6.83 -4.62 23.75
CA ARG A 137 7.31 -4.42 25.12
C ARG A 137 7.61 -2.95 25.39
N CYS A 138 8.25 -2.24 24.45
CA CYS A 138 8.47 -0.80 24.58
C CYS A 138 7.16 -0.02 24.69
N GLU A 139 6.11 -0.41 23.95
CA GLU A 139 4.79 0.24 24.01
C GLU A 139 4.06 0.01 25.34
N GLU A 140 4.16 -1.20 25.90
CA GLU A 140 3.68 -1.52 27.26
C GLU A 140 4.40 -0.67 28.31
N LEU A 141 5.74 -0.62 28.24
CA LEU A 141 6.55 0.19 29.15
C LEU A 141 6.25 1.68 29.01
N ALA A 142 6.10 2.19 27.78
CA ALA A 142 5.73 3.58 27.54
C ALA A 142 4.36 3.91 28.16
N THR A 143 3.41 2.97 28.11
CA THR A 143 2.10 3.12 28.76
C THR A 143 2.24 3.18 30.28
N ALA A 144 3.02 2.29 30.89
CA ALA A 144 3.27 2.30 32.32
C ALA A 144 3.98 3.59 32.78
N VAL A 145 4.99 4.05 32.03
CA VAL A 145 5.70 5.31 32.31
C VAL A 145 4.76 6.51 32.21
N ARG A 146 3.89 6.58 31.20
CA ARG A 146 2.89 7.64 31.08
C ARG A 146 1.93 7.64 32.27
N ALA A 147 1.46 6.48 32.70
CA ALA A 147 0.57 6.35 33.85
C ALA A 147 1.23 6.83 35.15
N GLU A 148 2.50 6.46 35.38
CA GLU A 148 3.27 6.92 36.54
C GLU A 148 3.51 8.44 36.49
N ILE A 149 3.85 9.01 35.33
CA ILE A 149 4.00 10.46 35.20
C ILE A 149 2.68 11.17 35.52
N SER A 150 1.54 10.66 35.01
CA SER A 150 0.23 11.25 35.28
C SER A 150 -0.14 11.19 36.76
N SER A 151 0.06 10.05 37.43
CA SER A 151 -0.27 9.89 38.86
C SER A 151 0.56 10.81 39.76
N GLN A 152 1.81 11.09 39.39
CA GLN A 152 2.68 12.01 40.12
C GLN A 152 2.41 13.49 39.79
N ALA A 153 1.93 13.78 38.56
CA ALA A 153 1.63 15.15 38.13
C ALA A 153 0.30 15.69 38.69
N GLU A 154 -0.69 14.83 38.95
CA GLU A 154 -1.98 15.21 39.53
C GLU A 154 -1.84 15.89 40.91
N PRO A 155 -1.16 15.31 41.91
CA PRO A 155 -0.95 15.95 43.21
C PRO A 155 -0.14 17.25 43.14
N LEU A 156 0.78 17.35 42.17
CA LEU A 156 1.60 18.55 41.96
C LEU A 156 0.79 19.70 41.36
N ARG A 157 -0.20 19.40 40.50
CA ARG A 157 -1.15 20.38 39.98
C ARG A 157 -2.11 20.86 41.07
N ASP A 158 -2.63 19.95 41.89
CA ASP A 158 -3.56 20.31 42.98
C ASP A 158 -2.87 21.17 44.04
N ARG A 159 -1.61 20.84 44.40
CA ARG A 159 -0.80 21.69 45.28
C ARG A 159 -0.53 23.08 44.73
N TRP A 160 -0.41 23.24 43.41
CA TRP A 160 -0.17 24.54 42.78
C TRP A 160 -1.45 25.41 42.77
N ILE A 161 -2.62 24.78 42.64
CA ILE A 161 -3.92 25.46 42.79
C ILE A 161 -4.15 25.88 44.25
N ASP A 162 -3.81 25.04 45.24
CA ASP A 162 -3.95 25.36 46.66
C ASP A 162 -2.91 26.35 47.20
N SER A 163 -1.77 26.53 46.51
CA SER A 163 -0.72 27.51 46.89
C SER A 163 -0.78 28.82 46.11
N GLY A 164 -1.79 29.00 45.26
CA GLY A 164 -2.09 30.27 44.59
C GLY A 164 -2.68 31.30 45.55
N HIS A 165 -1.80 31.96 46.30
CA HIS A 165 -1.86 33.39 46.59
C HIS A 165 -1.13 34.15 45.47
#